data_AF-A0A2S4M2L8-F1
#
_entry.id   AF-A0A2S4M2L8-F1
#
_cell.length_a   1.000
_cell.length_b   1.000
_cell.length_c   1.000
_cell.angle_alpha   90.00
_cell.angle_beta   90.00
_cell.angle_gamma   90.00
#
_symmetry.space_group_name_H-M   'P 1'
#
loop_
_entity.id
_entity.type
_entity.pdbx_description
1 polymer ?
#
loop_
_entity_poly.entity_id
_entity_poly.type
_entity_poly.pdbx_seq_one_letter_code
_entity_poly.pdbx_strand_id
1 'polypeptide(L)'
;MPWPDLTIGGRDQPSWIIKPRADARANLAVVSEQPAAKGQPVAQDHRPPAWLRERPLDFAAFGRQLNKALSSHARLDVEAWLALVETVPWSLQDYVWRAAEIRLGKVAKAALRRRDNRALWEQIEAVRLCRPDGGKLYFQTPKQQFDAYAAVFRRFASPMARAYFRGGMVSLLSLRNETSTLAHHGEGSYDDRLVVLRRIGSTGMSTIFPICTEPGAQYSQRASSRQDRRYGGVHFNKIDGEDINSDKIRDLGRLIEGTYHYYEKPGGHVGARAFQTKITQVVERDTDGDGRFTTADPSRIDPRKAGTSMFIHQGGKDSVLEPDTWSAGCQTIPSNRFKAFLATVGKPSSLFYVLVNAAR
;
A
#
# COMPACT_ATOMS: atom_id res chain seq x y z
N MET A 1 -4.81 22.22 -28.56
CA MET A 1 -4.08 22.38 -27.28
C MET A 1 -3.57 21.02 -26.85
N PRO A 2 -2.25 20.77 -26.81
CA PRO A 2 -1.73 19.48 -26.39
C PRO A 2 -1.74 19.36 -24.86
N TRP A 3 -2.17 18.20 -24.37
CA TRP A 3 -2.24 17.85 -22.96
C TRP A 3 -0.82 17.61 -22.39
N PRO A 4 -0.52 18.00 -21.15
CA PRO A 4 0.77 17.70 -20.55
C PRO A 4 0.90 16.20 -20.26
N ASP A 5 2.07 15.68 -20.60
CA ASP A 5 2.55 14.31 -20.42
C ASP A 5 2.35 13.83 -18.98
N LEU A 6 1.47 12.84 -18.78
CA LEU A 6 1.12 12.24 -17.47
C LEU A 6 1.89 10.93 -17.25
N THR A 7 3.14 10.87 -17.69
CA THR A 7 4.09 9.81 -17.32
C THR A 7 4.94 10.27 -16.14
N ILE A 8 4.38 10.25 -14.92
CA ILE A 8 5.22 10.25 -13.72
C ILE A 8 5.60 8.80 -13.41
N GLY A 9 6.50 8.29 -14.23
CA GLY A 9 7.19 7.02 -14.05
C GLY A 9 8.63 7.24 -14.48
N GLY A 10 9.53 7.49 -13.53
CA GLY A 10 10.96 7.59 -13.80
C GLY A 10 11.50 9.01 -13.80
N ARG A 11 11.76 9.54 -12.61
CA ARG A 11 12.98 10.26 -12.20
C ARG A 11 12.73 10.69 -10.75
N ASP A 12 13.71 10.42 -9.89
CA ASP A 12 13.69 10.60 -8.42
C ASP A 12 13.08 9.46 -7.60
N GLN A 13 13.57 8.23 -7.82
CA GLN A 13 13.63 7.22 -6.77
C GLN A 13 15.04 7.30 -6.16
N PRO A 14 15.23 7.79 -4.92
CA PRO A 14 16.52 7.67 -4.27
C PRO A 14 16.76 6.19 -3.97
N SER A 15 17.83 5.66 -4.55
CA SER A 15 18.35 4.32 -4.31
C SER A 15 18.86 4.21 -2.87
N TRP A 16 18.00 3.73 -1.97
CA TRP A 16 18.45 3.11 -0.73
C TRP A 16 17.47 2.01 -0.37
N ILE A 17 17.79 0.79 -0.79
CA ILE A 17 17.35 -0.41 -0.07
C ILE A 17 18.14 -0.38 1.24
N ILE A 18 17.66 0.37 2.22
CA ILE A 18 18.04 0.13 3.61
C ILE A 18 17.37 -1.19 3.94
N LYS A 19 18.17 -2.26 4.09
CA LYS A 19 17.72 -3.51 4.71
C LYS A 19 16.90 -3.13 5.96
N PRO A 20 15.65 -3.58 6.12
CA PRO A 20 14.92 -3.34 7.35
C PRO A 20 15.78 -3.88 8.50
N ARG A 21 16.30 -2.99 9.36
CA ARG A 21 16.76 -3.44 10.67
C ARG A 21 15.49 -3.90 11.37
N ALA A 22 15.34 -5.20 11.52
CA ALA A 22 14.32 -5.84 12.35
C ALA A 22 14.35 -5.34 13.82
N ASP A 23 15.34 -4.52 14.18
CA ASP A 23 15.70 -4.21 15.57
C ASP A 23 15.63 -2.71 15.90
N ALA A 24 15.02 -1.87 15.04
CA ALA A 24 14.98 -0.42 15.27
C ALA A 24 14.25 0.00 16.57
N ARG A 25 13.40 -0.87 17.14
CA ARG A 25 12.71 -0.61 18.43
C ARG A 25 13.52 -1.02 19.67
N ALA A 26 14.56 -1.85 19.54
CA ALA A 26 15.27 -2.40 20.71
C ALA A 26 16.28 -1.42 21.36
N ASN A 27 16.70 -0.37 20.65
CA ASN A 27 17.79 0.52 21.10
C ASN A 27 17.32 1.88 21.67
N LEU A 28 16.03 2.06 21.97
CA LEU A 28 15.48 3.36 22.40
C LEU A 28 15.19 3.49 23.90
N ALA A 29 15.55 2.47 24.70
CA ALA A 29 15.60 2.62 26.14
C ALA A 29 17.03 3.01 26.53
N VAL A 30 17.21 4.27 26.96
CA VAL A 30 18.21 4.79 27.93
C VAL A 30 18.48 6.27 27.60
N VAL A 31 18.60 7.05 28.66
CA VAL A 31 18.96 8.48 28.76
C VAL A 31 17.76 9.44 28.94
N SER A 32 17.32 9.60 30.19
CA SER A 32 16.66 10.83 30.64
C SER A 32 17.03 11.20 32.08
N GLU A 33 18.22 11.77 32.32
CA GLU A 33 18.46 12.53 33.55
C GLU A 33 19.35 13.76 33.28
N GLN A 34 18.71 14.93 33.15
CA GLN A 34 19.36 16.23 33.41
C GLN A 34 18.35 17.15 34.13
N PRO A 35 18.76 17.86 35.20
CA PRO A 35 17.86 18.71 35.97
C PRO A 35 17.61 20.05 35.27
N ALA A 36 16.38 20.55 35.42
CA ALA A 36 15.93 21.81 34.82
C ALA A 36 16.48 23.04 35.57
N ALA A 37 16.96 24.03 34.82
CA ALA A 37 17.32 25.35 35.34
C ALA A 37 16.07 26.12 35.79
N LYS A 38 16.13 26.73 36.99
CA LYS A 38 15.06 27.54 37.57
C LYS A 38 14.93 28.90 36.88
N GLY A 39 13.70 29.32 36.56
CA GLY A 39 13.39 30.73 36.25
C GLY A 39 12.60 31.03 34.98
N GLN A 40 12.12 30.04 34.22
CA GLN A 40 11.24 30.31 33.09
C GLN A 40 9.76 30.37 33.52
N PRO A 41 8.93 31.24 32.90
CA PRO A 41 7.49 31.16 33.07
C PRO A 41 7.06 29.73 32.76
N VAL A 42 6.19 29.17 33.60
CA VAL A 42 5.67 27.81 33.44
C VAL A 42 4.94 27.76 32.10
N ALA A 43 5.65 27.36 31.05
CA ALA A 43 5.05 27.05 29.76
C ALA A 43 4.03 25.96 30.07
N GLN A 44 2.75 26.25 29.83
CA GLN A 44 1.72 25.25 30.03
C GLN A 44 2.02 24.08 29.11
N ASP A 45 2.34 22.93 29.71
CA ASP A 45 2.53 21.70 28.95
C ASP A 45 1.22 21.35 28.25
N HIS A 46 1.27 21.24 26.92
CA HIS A 46 0.14 20.83 26.13
C HIS A 46 -0.02 19.31 26.21
N ARG A 47 -0.84 18.90 27.17
CA ARG A 47 -1.30 17.52 27.30
C ARG A 47 -2.38 17.20 26.26
N PRO A 48 -2.45 15.94 25.79
CA PRO A 48 -3.60 15.48 25.03
C PRO A 48 -4.91 15.69 25.83
N PRO A 49 -5.99 16.17 25.19
CA PRO A 49 -7.31 16.26 25.83
C PRO A 49 -7.77 14.92 26.41
N ALA A 50 -8.48 14.95 27.55
CA ALA A 50 -8.92 13.75 28.26
C ALA A 50 -9.75 12.78 27.39
N TRP A 51 -10.62 13.32 26.51
CA TRP A 51 -11.45 12.52 25.60
C TRP A 51 -10.65 11.71 24.58
N LEU A 52 -9.37 12.02 24.32
CA LEU A 52 -8.51 11.17 23.48
C LEU A 52 -8.09 9.88 24.18
N ARG A 53 -8.23 9.78 25.50
CA ARG A 53 -7.91 8.57 26.28
C ARG A 53 -9.07 7.57 26.27
N GLU A 54 -10.24 7.96 25.76
CA GLU A 54 -11.38 7.07 25.59
C GLU A 54 -11.07 6.05 24.49
N ARG A 55 -11.38 4.77 24.77
CA ARG A 55 -11.25 3.70 23.77
C ARG A 55 -12.59 3.54 23.05
N PRO A 56 -12.61 3.38 21.71
CA PRO A 56 -11.46 3.24 20.81
C PRO A 56 -10.87 4.59 20.32
N LEU A 57 -9.53 4.70 20.24
CA LEU A 57 -8.84 5.92 19.80
C LEU A 57 -9.23 6.30 18.35
N ASP A 58 -9.72 7.51 18.13
CA ASP A 58 -9.96 8.06 16.79
C ASP A 58 -8.63 8.57 16.18
N PHE A 59 -8.12 7.86 15.17
CA PHE A 59 -6.84 8.16 14.52
C PHE A 59 -6.82 9.54 13.84
N ALA A 60 -7.96 9.97 13.29
CA ALA A 60 -8.05 11.29 12.67
C ALA A 60 -8.07 12.42 13.71
N ALA A 61 -8.80 12.21 14.80
CA ALA A 61 -8.84 13.13 15.92
C ALA A 61 -7.45 13.28 16.54
N PHE A 62 -6.77 12.16 16.82
CA PHE A 62 -5.41 12.13 17.32
C PHE A 62 -4.48 13.01 16.47
N GLY A 63 -4.46 12.80 15.14
CA GLY A 63 -3.63 13.59 14.23
C GLY A 63 -3.97 15.09 14.20
N ARG A 64 -5.25 15.46 14.26
CA ARG A 64 -5.67 16.88 14.32
C ARG A 64 -5.23 17.55 15.62
N GLN A 65 -5.38 16.86 16.75
CA GLN A 65 -5.00 17.40 18.05
C GLN A 65 -3.48 17.49 18.19
N LEU A 66 -2.74 16.49 17.70
CA LEU A 66 -1.27 16.56 17.68
C LEU A 66 -0.79 17.74 16.84
N ASN A 67 -1.38 17.97 15.66
CA ASN A 67 -1.07 19.14 14.84
C ASN A 67 -1.34 20.46 15.58
N LYS A 68 -2.47 20.57 16.28
CA LYS A 68 -2.83 21.76 17.06
C LYS A 68 -1.82 21.99 18.20
N ALA A 69 -1.51 20.94 18.96
CA ALA A 69 -0.58 21.01 20.08
C ALA A 69 0.83 21.44 19.62
N LEU A 70 1.37 20.81 18.57
CA LEU A 70 2.66 21.18 17.99
C LEU A 70 2.70 22.61 17.41
N SER A 71 1.55 23.15 16.99
CA SER A 71 1.48 24.50 16.39
C SER A 71 1.30 25.62 17.43
N SER A 72 1.02 25.29 18.69
CA SER A 72 0.68 26.25 19.75
C SER A 72 1.88 27.00 20.36
N HIS A 73 3.10 26.66 19.97
CA HIS A 73 4.37 27.10 20.59
C HIS A 73 4.58 26.70 22.06
N ALA A 74 3.60 26.08 22.73
CA ALA A 74 3.79 25.57 24.09
C ALA A 74 4.61 24.27 24.10
N ARG A 75 5.18 23.94 25.27
CA ARG A 75 5.89 22.67 25.47
C ARG A 75 4.90 21.51 25.35
N LEU A 76 5.32 20.43 24.71
CA LEU A 76 4.48 19.25 24.50
C LEU A 76 4.79 18.19 25.57
N ASP A 77 3.75 17.60 26.15
CA ASP A 77 3.89 16.41 27.01
C ASP A 77 4.04 15.16 26.11
N VAL A 78 5.25 14.93 25.61
CA VAL A 78 5.58 13.86 24.65
C VAL A 78 5.19 12.47 25.16
N GLU A 79 5.43 12.20 26.44
CA GLU A 79 5.13 10.91 27.06
C GLU A 79 3.62 10.62 27.03
N ALA A 80 2.78 11.61 27.31
CA ALA A 80 1.34 11.45 27.23
C ALA A 80 0.86 11.12 25.80
N TRP A 81 1.50 11.66 24.76
CA TRP A 81 1.16 11.33 23.36
C TRP A 81 1.59 9.92 22.96
N LEU A 82 2.76 9.46 23.42
CA LEU A 82 3.24 8.10 23.19
C LEU A 82 2.35 7.07 23.92
N ALA A 83 2.03 7.32 25.18
CA ALA A 83 1.16 6.46 25.99
C ALA A 83 -0.24 6.29 25.38
N LEU A 84 -0.78 7.32 24.71
CA LEU A 84 -2.03 7.18 23.96
C LEU A 84 -1.93 6.16 22.83
N VAL A 85 -0.83 6.14 22.09
CA VAL A 85 -0.65 5.18 20.98
C VAL A 85 -0.43 3.76 21.51
N GLU A 86 0.19 3.60 22.68
CA GLU A 86 0.35 2.29 23.33
C GLU A 86 -0.99 1.66 23.75
N THR A 87 -2.07 2.43 23.86
CA THR A 87 -3.42 1.89 24.10
C THR A 87 -4.02 1.16 22.90
N VAL A 88 -3.44 1.33 21.71
CA VAL A 88 -3.87 0.75 20.45
C VAL A 88 -3.11 -0.57 20.23
N PRO A 89 -3.77 -1.65 19.70
CA PRO A 89 -3.08 -2.89 19.38
C PRO A 89 -1.80 -2.65 18.57
N TRP A 90 -0.75 -3.39 18.90
CA TRP A 90 0.58 -3.18 18.32
C TRP A 90 0.60 -3.10 16.78
N SER A 91 -0.13 -3.99 16.11
CA SER A 91 -0.26 -4.03 14.64
C SER A 91 -0.94 -2.79 14.03
N LEU A 92 -1.57 -1.94 14.84
CA LEU A 92 -2.26 -0.73 14.40
C LEU A 92 -1.51 0.57 14.76
N GLN A 93 -0.49 0.52 15.61
CA GLN A 93 0.21 1.72 16.10
C GLN A 93 0.83 2.53 14.95
N ASP A 94 1.42 1.85 13.96
CA ASP A 94 1.99 2.52 12.78
C ASP A 94 0.92 3.27 11.97
N TYR A 95 -0.31 2.76 11.92
CA TYR A 95 -1.41 3.43 11.25
C TYR A 95 -1.87 4.69 11.99
N VAL A 96 -1.75 4.73 13.33
CA VAL A 96 -1.99 5.95 14.12
C VAL A 96 -0.98 7.03 13.73
N TRP A 97 0.31 6.69 13.70
CA TRP A 97 1.36 7.64 13.33
C TRP A 97 1.25 8.09 11.87
N ARG A 98 0.92 7.19 10.93
CA ARG A 98 0.64 7.57 9.54
C ARG A 98 -0.56 8.52 9.46
N ALA A 99 -1.64 8.25 10.18
CA ALA A 99 -2.81 9.11 10.23
C ALA A 99 -2.50 10.49 10.83
N ALA A 100 -1.59 10.56 11.80
CA ALA A 100 -1.07 11.81 12.34
C ALA A 100 -0.21 12.57 11.33
N GLU A 101 0.74 11.90 10.69
CA GLU A 101 1.71 12.46 9.74
C GLU A 101 1.02 13.22 8.59
N ILE A 102 -0.01 12.63 8.01
CA ILE A 102 -0.77 13.23 6.91
C ILE A 102 -1.60 14.47 7.32
N ARG A 103 -1.74 14.72 8.62
CA ARG A 103 -2.49 15.86 9.19
C ARG A 103 -1.59 16.97 9.71
N LEU A 104 -0.28 16.74 9.81
CA LEU A 104 0.66 17.76 10.26
C LEU A 104 0.84 18.85 9.19
N GLY A 105 0.53 20.08 9.58
CA GLY A 105 0.83 21.29 8.82
C GLY A 105 2.30 21.67 8.86
N LYS A 106 2.68 22.71 8.12
CA LYS A 106 4.07 23.19 8.03
C LYS A 106 4.65 23.56 9.41
N VAL A 107 3.89 24.30 10.22
CA VAL A 107 4.30 24.74 11.56
C VAL A 107 4.52 23.53 12.47
N ALA A 108 3.54 22.62 12.55
CA ALA A 108 3.66 21.41 13.36
C ALA A 108 4.86 20.53 12.94
N LYS A 109 5.12 20.40 11.63
CA LYS A 109 6.31 19.67 11.11
C LYS A 109 7.63 20.33 11.51
N ALA A 110 7.69 21.67 11.59
CA ALA A 110 8.87 22.37 12.08
C ALA A 110 9.05 22.15 13.59
N ALA A 111 7.98 22.28 14.36
CA ALA A 111 8.00 22.05 15.81
C ALA A 111 8.38 20.61 16.18
N LEU A 112 7.90 19.63 15.42
CA LEU A 112 8.22 18.20 15.62
C LEU A 112 9.73 17.92 15.55
N ARG A 113 10.49 18.65 14.73
CA ARG A 113 11.94 18.45 14.56
C ARG A 113 12.79 19.04 15.68
N ARG A 114 12.18 19.75 16.64
CA ARG A 114 12.88 20.29 17.79
C ARG A 114 13.31 19.15 18.73
N ARG A 115 14.40 19.38 19.48
CA ARG A 115 15.01 18.38 20.38
C ARG A 115 14.05 17.88 21.46
N ASP A 116 13.17 18.74 21.95
CA ASP A 116 12.13 18.43 22.93
C ASP A 116 11.06 17.44 22.43
N ASN A 117 10.88 17.33 21.11
CA ASN A 117 9.89 16.44 20.48
C ASN A 117 10.52 15.20 19.80
N ARG A 118 11.80 14.92 20.07
CA ARG A 118 12.59 13.92 19.34
C ARG A 118 11.94 12.54 19.29
N ALA A 119 11.40 12.04 20.40
CA ALA A 119 10.79 10.71 20.44
C ALA A 119 9.55 10.61 19.51
N LEU A 120 8.71 11.64 19.44
CA LEU A 120 7.58 11.67 18.49
C LEU A 120 8.05 11.78 17.05
N TRP A 121 9.09 12.58 16.81
CA TRP A 121 9.70 12.68 15.49
C TRP A 121 10.21 11.32 15.00
N GLU A 122 10.90 10.57 15.86
CA GLU A 122 11.41 9.23 15.54
C GLU A 122 10.28 8.25 15.20
N GLN A 123 9.15 8.27 15.92
CA GLN A 123 7.99 7.45 15.56
C GLN A 123 7.41 7.82 14.18
N ILE A 124 7.31 9.12 13.88
CA ILE A 124 6.78 9.60 12.60
C ILE A 124 7.75 9.32 11.44
N GLU A 125 9.06 9.45 11.66
CA GLU A 125 10.07 9.06 10.66
C GLU A 125 10.09 7.54 10.44
N ALA A 126 9.96 6.74 11.50
CA ALA A 126 9.90 5.29 11.37
C ALA A 126 8.78 4.87 10.40
N VAL A 127 7.56 5.39 10.57
CA VAL A 127 6.46 5.07 9.64
C VAL A 127 6.62 5.69 8.24
N ARG A 128 7.46 6.71 8.06
CA ARG A 128 7.81 7.23 6.72
C ARG A 128 8.74 6.30 5.97
N LEU A 129 9.65 5.65 6.67
CA LEU A 129 10.68 4.76 6.13
C LEU A 129 10.18 3.33 6.00
N CYS A 130 9.29 2.89 6.90
CA CYS A 130 8.71 1.55 6.87
C CYS A 130 7.55 1.45 5.86
N ARG A 131 7.41 0.27 5.24
CA ARG A 131 6.24 -0.10 4.44
C ARG A 131 5.05 -0.41 5.36
N PRO A 132 3.80 -0.24 4.90
CA PRO A 132 2.62 -0.63 5.70
C PRO A 132 2.50 -2.15 5.78
N ASP A 133 1.97 -2.67 6.88
CA ASP A 133 1.67 -4.10 7.05
C ASP A 133 0.57 -4.54 6.05
N GLY A 134 0.82 -5.64 5.32
CA GLY A 134 -0.13 -6.24 4.37
C GLY A 134 -1.07 -7.26 5.01
N GLY A 135 -0.81 -7.62 6.26
CA GLY A 135 -1.49 -8.65 7.03
C GLY A 135 -2.92 -8.32 7.43
N LYS A 136 -3.53 -9.26 8.16
CA LYS A 136 -4.91 -9.12 8.64
C LYS A 136 -4.99 -8.25 9.88
N LEU A 137 -5.32 -6.99 9.64
CA LEU A 137 -5.59 -6.00 10.67
C LEU A 137 -7.01 -6.10 11.20
N TYR A 138 -7.16 -5.92 12.51
CA TYR A 138 -8.44 -5.93 13.22
C TYR A 138 -8.70 -4.57 13.85
N PHE A 139 -9.50 -3.75 13.17
CA PHE A 139 -9.87 -2.42 13.66
C PHE A 139 -11.05 -2.50 14.62
N GLN A 140 -11.05 -1.66 15.65
CA GLN A 140 -12.14 -1.62 16.63
C GLN A 140 -13.37 -0.87 16.08
N THR A 141 -13.16 0.01 15.08
CA THR A 141 -14.26 0.73 14.42
C THR A 141 -14.05 0.84 12.90
N PRO A 142 -15.14 0.94 12.11
CA PRO A 142 -15.05 1.23 10.67
C PRO A 142 -14.29 2.53 10.36
N LYS A 143 -14.38 3.50 11.28
CA LYS A 143 -13.70 4.78 11.16
C LYS A 143 -12.18 4.65 11.29
N GLN A 144 -11.68 3.88 12.26
CA GLN A 144 -10.25 3.56 12.35
C GLN A 144 -9.74 2.88 11.09
N GLN A 145 -10.49 1.90 10.56
CA GLN A 145 -10.15 1.21 9.31
C GLN A 145 -10.03 2.19 8.15
N PHE A 146 -11.02 3.07 7.97
CA PHE A 146 -10.97 4.08 6.93
C PHE A 146 -9.79 5.04 7.11
N ASP A 147 -9.59 5.58 8.32
CA ASP A 147 -8.53 6.55 8.59
C ASP A 147 -7.12 5.96 8.40
N ALA A 148 -6.94 4.68 8.76
CA ALA A 148 -5.71 3.92 8.55
C ALA A 148 -5.37 3.76 7.06
N TYR A 149 -6.28 3.20 6.28
CA TYR A 149 -6.05 2.98 4.85
C TYR A 149 -6.04 4.28 4.04
N ALA A 150 -6.81 5.29 4.44
CA ALA A 150 -6.74 6.63 3.83
C ALA A 150 -5.39 7.30 4.06
N ALA A 151 -4.72 7.04 5.20
CA ALA A 151 -3.38 7.54 5.45
C ALA A 151 -2.34 6.90 4.52
N VAL A 152 -2.41 5.58 4.33
CA VAL A 152 -1.57 4.87 3.36
C VAL A 152 -1.84 5.38 1.95
N PHE A 153 -3.11 5.42 1.52
CA PHE A 153 -3.47 5.93 0.20
C PHE A 153 -2.90 7.34 -0.04
N ARG A 154 -3.07 8.28 0.89
CA ARG A 154 -2.57 9.65 0.72
C ARG A 154 -1.05 9.72 0.62
N ARG A 155 -0.33 8.85 1.33
CA ARG A 155 1.13 8.81 1.30
C ARG A 155 1.65 8.35 -0.06
N PHE A 156 1.09 7.27 -0.61
CA PHE A 156 1.61 6.61 -1.81
C PHE A 156 0.93 7.05 -3.12
N ALA A 157 -0.25 7.66 -3.04
CA ALA A 157 -0.97 8.16 -4.21
C ALA A 157 -0.23 9.31 -4.91
N SER A 158 -0.37 9.40 -6.23
CA SER A 158 0.00 10.59 -7.00
C SER A 158 -0.81 11.83 -6.54
N PRO A 159 -0.34 13.06 -6.84
CA PRO A 159 -1.09 14.28 -6.54
C PRO A 159 -2.52 14.27 -7.10
N MET A 160 -2.70 13.75 -8.32
CA MET A 160 -4.01 13.66 -8.98
C MET A 160 -4.93 12.68 -8.27
N ALA A 161 -4.44 11.49 -7.91
CA ALA A 161 -5.21 10.51 -7.16
C ALA A 161 -5.60 11.02 -5.76
N ARG A 162 -4.71 11.78 -5.09
CA ARG A 162 -5.06 12.45 -3.83
C ARG A 162 -6.17 13.49 -3.99
N ALA A 163 -6.14 14.28 -5.06
CA ALA A 163 -7.18 15.26 -5.35
C ALA A 163 -8.52 14.56 -5.63
N TYR A 164 -8.50 13.51 -6.45
CA TYR A 164 -9.65 12.66 -6.76
C TYR A 164 -10.29 12.07 -5.51
N PHE A 165 -9.48 11.45 -4.64
CA PHE A 165 -9.93 10.92 -3.35
C PHE A 165 -10.50 11.99 -2.42
N ARG A 166 -9.89 13.18 -2.38
CA ARG A 166 -10.40 14.32 -1.59
C ARG A 166 -11.77 14.78 -2.06
N GLY A 167 -12.03 14.69 -3.36
CA GLY A 167 -13.33 14.96 -3.98
C GLY A 167 -14.43 13.94 -3.67
N GLY A 168 -14.16 12.90 -2.88
CA GLY A 168 -15.17 11.89 -2.53
C GLY A 168 -15.35 10.77 -3.56
N MET A 169 -14.49 10.75 -4.57
CA MET A 169 -14.53 9.73 -5.61
C MET A 169 -13.97 8.39 -5.11
N VAL A 170 -14.50 7.29 -5.67
CA VAL A 170 -14.05 5.93 -5.33
C VAL A 170 -12.59 5.76 -5.72
N SER A 171 -11.79 5.27 -4.78
CA SER A 171 -10.35 5.06 -4.95
C SER A 171 -9.97 3.69 -4.41
N LEU A 172 -9.06 3.01 -5.10
CA LEU A 172 -8.61 1.67 -4.74
C LEU A 172 -7.19 1.73 -4.16
N LEU A 173 -6.94 0.97 -3.11
CA LEU A 173 -5.62 0.75 -2.52
C LEU A 173 -5.38 -0.76 -2.44
N SER A 174 -4.32 -1.28 -3.05
CA SER A 174 -3.83 -2.63 -2.76
C SER A 174 -2.56 -2.59 -1.91
N LEU A 175 -2.51 -3.45 -0.91
CA LEU A 175 -1.30 -3.81 -0.18
C LEU A 175 -0.87 -5.19 -0.68
N ARG A 176 0.23 -5.20 -1.46
CA ARG A 176 0.81 -6.41 -2.04
C ARG A 176 1.73 -7.08 -1.05
N ASN A 177 1.51 -8.36 -0.82
CA ASN A 177 2.42 -9.27 -0.18
C ASN A 177 3.24 -9.97 -1.28
N GLU A 178 4.57 -9.87 -1.22
CA GLU A 178 5.42 -10.53 -2.22
C GLU A 178 5.31 -12.05 -2.09
N THR A 179 4.70 -12.69 -3.08
CA THR A 179 4.47 -14.12 -3.11
C THR A 179 5.02 -14.69 -4.41
N SER A 180 5.58 -15.89 -4.33
CA SER A 180 6.20 -16.52 -5.49
C SER A 180 5.16 -16.84 -6.56
N THR A 181 5.53 -16.70 -7.83
CA THR A 181 4.71 -17.12 -8.97
C THR A 181 4.41 -18.62 -8.94
N LEU A 182 5.23 -19.41 -8.23
CA LEU A 182 5.07 -20.86 -8.04
C LEU A 182 4.05 -21.23 -6.95
N ALA A 183 3.46 -20.25 -6.25
CA ALA A 183 2.44 -20.50 -5.23
C ALA A 183 1.26 -21.31 -5.79
N HIS A 184 0.77 -22.28 -4.98
CA HIS A 184 -0.32 -23.18 -5.33
C HIS A 184 -0.17 -23.77 -6.73
N HIS A 185 0.93 -24.49 -6.99
CA HIS A 185 1.17 -25.13 -8.29
C HIS A 185 1.19 -24.16 -9.48
N GLY A 186 1.57 -22.91 -9.23
CA GLY A 186 1.63 -21.87 -10.25
C GLY A 186 0.28 -21.21 -10.57
N GLU A 187 -0.76 -21.50 -9.80
CA GLU A 187 -2.10 -20.95 -10.00
C GLU A 187 -2.28 -19.59 -9.31
N GLY A 188 -1.37 -19.22 -8.41
CA GLY A 188 -1.32 -17.93 -7.72
C GLY A 188 -2.02 -17.94 -6.36
N SER A 189 -2.06 -16.78 -5.69
CA SER A 189 -2.65 -16.63 -4.36
C SER A 189 -3.46 -15.34 -4.22
N TYR A 190 -4.51 -15.40 -3.40
CA TYR A 190 -5.34 -14.27 -2.99
C TYR A 190 -4.93 -13.73 -1.61
N ASP A 191 -3.63 -13.54 -1.41
CA ASP A 191 -3.04 -13.11 -0.14
C ASP A 191 -2.79 -11.60 -0.06
N ASP A 192 -3.06 -10.87 -1.13
CA ASP A 192 -3.03 -9.40 -1.13
C ASP A 192 -4.34 -8.81 -0.63
N ARG A 193 -4.30 -7.53 -0.26
CA ARG A 193 -5.46 -6.81 0.26
C ARG A 193 -5.83 -5.65 -0.64
N LEU A 194 -7.00 -5.72 -1.26
CA LEU A 194 -7.64 -4.59 -1.91
C LEU A 194 -8.57 -3.87 -0.93
N VAL A 195 -8.43 -2.55 -0.83
CA VAL A 195 -9.31 -1.67 -0.06
C VAL A 195 -9.98 -0.69 -1.02
N VAL A 196 -11.31 -0.78 -1.11
CA VAL A 196 -12.12 0.23 -1.79
C VAL A 196 -12.40 1.35 -0.80
N LEU A 197 -11.94 2.56 -1.11
CA LEU A 197 -12.06 3.75 -0.27
C LEU A 197 -13.02 4.75 -0.91
N ARG A 198 -13.94 5.27 -0.10
CA ARG A 198 -14.79 6.41 -0.49
C ARG A 198 -14.89 7.40 0.66
N ARG A 199 -14.46 8.63 0.41
CA ARG A 199 -14.58 9.72 1.39
C ARG A 199 -16.02 10.26 1.39
N ILE A 200 -16.59 10.46 2.58
CA ILE A 200 -17.92 11.05 2.79
C ILE A 200 -17.76 12.17 3.83
N GLY A 201 -17.70 13.42 3.36
CA GLY A 201 -17.43 14.58 4.21
C GLY A 201 -16.07 14.50 4.92
N SER A 202 -16.08 14.58 6.25
CA SER A 202 -14.88 14.46 7.08
C SER A 202 -14.45 13.02 7.35
N THR A 203 -15.34 12.05 7.09
CA THR A 203 -15.17 10.61 7.31
C THR A 203 -15.12 9.86 5.98
N GLY A 204 -15.31 8.54 6.01
CA GLY A 204 -15.50 7.75 4.80
C GLY A 204 -15.74 6.28 5.11
N MET A 205 -15.91 5.54 4.04
CA MET A 205 -16.14 4.10 4.05
C MET A 205 -14.95 3.38 3.44
N SER A 206 -14.68 2.19 3.98
CA SER A 206 -13.70 1.27 3.42
C SER A 206 -14.30 -0.14 3.38
N THR A 207 -14.09 -0.84 2.28
CA THR A 207 -14.46 -2.26 2.14
C THR A 207 -13.27 -3.02 1.62
N ILE A 208 -13.00 -4.18 2.20
CA ILE A 208 -11.80 -4.97 1.94
C ILE A 208 -12.16 -6.20 1.13
N PHE A 209 -11.37 -6.50 0.11
CA PHE A 209 -11.45 -7.71 -0.70
C PHE A 209 -10.08 -8.37 -0.75
N PRO A 210 -10.01 -9.72 -0.74
CA PRO A 210 -8.81 -10.41 -1.18
C PRO A 210 -8.58 -10.14 -2.67
N ILE A 211 -7.31 -10.05 -3.07
CA ILE A 211 -6.89 -9.83 -4.45
C ILE A 211 -5.60 -10.60 -4.71
N CYS A 212 -5.30 -10.90 -5.97
CA CYS A 212 -4.01 -11.34 -6.43
C CYS A 212 -3.40 -10.22 -7.29
N THR A 213 -2.17 -9.83 -7.01
CA THR A 213 -1.43 -8.82 -7.78
C THR A 213 -0.16 -9.36 -8.42
N GLU A 214 0.06 -10.67 -8.29
CA GLU A 214 1.18 -11.42 -8.86
C GLU A 214 0.70 -12.28 -10.04
N PRO A 215 1.56 -12.61 -11.02
CA PRO A 215 1.26 -13.61 -12.02
C PRO A 215 1.48 -15.03 -11.48
N GLY A 216 0.70 -15.99 -11.96
CA GLY A 216 0.92 -17.42 -11.72
C GLY A 216 1.87 -18.05 -12.73
N ALA A 217 2.75 -18.94 -12.27
CA ALA A 217 3.72 -19.66 -13.10
C ALA A 217 3.06 -20.57 -14.16
N GLN A 218 1.76 -20.88 -14.05
CA GLN A 218 1.00 -21.56 -15.10
C GLN A 218 1.06 -20.84 -16.46
N TYR A 219 1.40 -19.55 -16.46
CA TYR A 219 1.55 -18.73 -17.66
C TYR A 219 2.99 -18.57 -18.15
N SER A 220 3.97 -19.13 -17.43
CA SER A 220 5.40 -18.99 -17.73
C SER A 220 5.83 -19.91 -18.88
N GLN A 221 6.68 -19.40 -19.79
CA GLN A 221 7.33 -20.25 -20.79
C GLN A 221 8.20 -21.34 -20.14
N ARG A 222 8.77 -21.10 -18.96
CA ARG A 222 9.60 -22.09 -18.25
C ARG A 222 8.78 -23.30 -17.77
N ALA A 223 7.49 -23.10 -17.49
CA ALA A 223 6.57 -24.19 -17.17
C ALA A 223 6.21 -25.07 -18.40
N SER A 224 6.37 -24.57 -19.63
CA SER A 224 5.95 -25.28 -20.84
C SER A 224 6.89 -26.43 -21.22
N SER A 225 8.20 -26.29 -20.99
CA SER A 225 9.20 -27.28 -21.41
C SER A 225 9.42 -28.39 -20.39
N ARG A 226 8.99 -28.20 -19.13
CA ARG A 226 9.26 -29.07 -17.96
C ARG A 226 10.75 -29.41 -17.74
N GLN A 227 11.67 -28.72 -18.42
CA GLN A 227 13.12 -28.90 -18.25
C GLN A 227 13.63 -28.16 -17.02
N ASP A 228 12.99 -27.04 -16.68
CA ASP A 228 13.28 -26.30 -15.46
C ASP A 228 12.63 -27.00 -14.26
N ARG A 229 13.45 -27.66 -13.44
CA ARG A 229 12.97 -28.41 -12.27
C ARG A 229 12.25 -27.55 -11.25
N ARG A 230 12.49 -26.22 -11.22
CA ARG A 230 11.80 -25.28 -10.33
C ARG A 230 10.29 -25.23 -10.60
N TYR A 231 9.90 -25.50 -11.85
CA TYR A 231 8.51 -25.53 -12.30
C TYR A 231 7.90 -26.94 -12.23
N GLY A 232 8.57 -27.88 -11.57
CA GLY A 232 8.03 -29.21 -11.30
C GLY A 232 6.73 -29.11 -10.49
N GLY A 233 5.64 -29.65 -11.04
CA GLY A 233 4.32 -29.60 -10.41
C GLY A 233 3.49 -28.35 -10.73
N VAL A 234 3.95 -27.48 -11.64
CA VAL A 234 3.13 -26.38 -12.16
C VAL A 234 2.11 -26.89 -13.18
N HIS A 235 0.85 -26.46 -13.05
CA HIS A 235 -0.21 -26.73 -14.02
C HIS A 235 -0.12 -25.75 -15.19
N PHE A 236 0.70 -26.07 -16.20
CA PHE A 236 0.88 -25.19 -17.37
C PHE A 236 -0.42 -24.98 -18.16
N ASN A 237 -0.70 -23.72 -18.53
CA ASN A 237 -1.87 -23.31 -19.29
C ASN A 237 -1.47 -22.81 -20.69
N LYS A 238 -0.76 -21.68 -20.75
CA LYS A 238 -0.27 -21.05 -21.99
C LYS A 238 0.95 -20.20 -21.69
N ILE A 239 1.61 -19.69 -22.74
CA ILE A 239 2.71 -18.75 -22.58
C ILE A 239 2.16 -17.34 -22.66
N ASP A 240 2.29 -16.57 -21.58
CA ASP A 240 2.16 -15.12 -21.56
C ASP A 240 3.51 -14.48 -21.18
N GLY A 241 3.59 -13.15 -21.31
CA GLY A 241 4.82 -12.42 -21.02
C GLY A 241 5.66 -12.12 -22.26
N GLU A 242 6.84 -11.56 -22.02
CA GLU A 242 7.71 -11.00 -23.05
C GLU A 242 9.17 -11.31 -22.72
N ASP A 243 9.96 -11.62 -23.74
CA ASP A 243 11.41 -11.75 -23.63
C ASP A 243 12.00 -10.33 -23.64
N ILE A 244 12.52 -9.87 -22.51
CA ILE A 244 13.09 -8.52 -22.37
C ILE A 244 14.61 -8.49 -22.26
N ASN A 245 15.24 -9.63 -21.93
CA ASN A 245 16.69 -9.78 -21.78
C ASN A 245 17.34 -10.47 -23.00
N SER A 246 16.56 -10.84 -24.02
CA SER A 246 16.97 -11.52 -25.25
C SER A 246 17.52 -12.94 -25.05
N ASP A 247 17.08 -13.65 -24.00
CA ASP A 247 17.46 -15.04 -23.73
C ASP A 247 16.55 -16.07 -24.44
N LYS A 248 15.57 -15.61 -25.22
CA LYS A 248 14.55 -16.40 -25.95
C LYS A 248 13.49 -17.04 -25.04
N ILE A 249 13.39 -16.59 -23.80
CA ILE A 249 12.38 -17.01 -22.83
C ILE A 249 11.48 -15.80 -22.54
N ARG A 250 10.17 -15.99 -22.66
CA ARG A 250 9.20 -14.97 -22.30
C ARG A 250 8.98 -14.99 -20.79
N ASP A 251 9.24 -13.85 -20.16
CA ASP A 251 9.16 -13.68 -18.72
C ASP A 251 7.80 -13.10 -18.33
N LEU A 252 7.21 -13.63 -17.25
CA LEU A 252 5.99 -13.08 -16.67
C LEU A 252 6.25 -11.69 -16.10
N GLY A 253 5.21 -10.85 -16.10
CA GLY A 253 5.31 -9.48 -15.61
C GLY A 253 4.28 -9.16 -14.53
N ARG A 254 4.70 -8.44 -13.49
CA ARG A 254 3.79 -7.84 -12.49
C ARG A 254 3.84 -6.31 -12.57
N LEU A 255 2.72 -5.63 -12.28
CA LEU A 255 2.75 -4.17 -12.11
C LEU A 255 3.76 -3.80 -11.02
N ILE A 256 4.58 -2.77 -11.26
CA ILE A 256 5.41 -2.19 -10.20
C ILE A 256 4.52 -1.50 -9.14
N GLU A 257 5.07 -1.13 -7.98
CA GLU A 257 4.30 -0.26 -7.08
C GLU A 257 4.03 1.10 -7.75
N GLY A 258 2.87 1.69 -7.50
CA GLY A 258 2.54 2.96 -8.13
C GLY A 258 1.08 3.37 -8.07
N THR A 259 0.78 4.45 -8.81
CA THR A 259 -0.59 4.94 -8.99
C THR A 259 -1.02 4.78 -10.45
N TYR A 260 -2.16 4.14 -10.63
CA TYR A 260 -2.71 3.74 -11.91
C TYR A 260 -4.08 4.36 -12.13
N HIS A 261 -4.36 4.79 -13.35
CA HIS A 261 -5.67 5.34 -13.73
C HIS A 261 -6.42 4.35 -14.61
N TYR A 262 -7.46 3.76 -14.03
CA TYR A 262 -8.26 2.72 -14.64
C TYR A 262 -9.59 3.27 -15.15
N TYR A 263 -10.04 2.68 -16.25
CA TYR A 263 -11.31 2.95 -16.92
C TYR A 263 -12.05 1.64 -17.09
N GLU A 264 -13.37 1.71 -17.23
CA GLU A 264 -14.15 0.53 -17.60
C GLU A 264 -13.66 -0.01 -18.95
N LYS A 265 -13.36 -1.30 -19.00
CA LYS A 265 -12.93 -1.99 -20.21
C LYS A 265 -14.16 -2.32 -21.08
N PRO A 266 -14.24 -1.82 -22.32
CA PRO A 266 -15.31 -2.20 -23.24
C PRO A 266 -15.33 -3.73 -23.45
N GLY A 267 -16.53 -4.32 -23.41
CA GLY A 267 -16.74 -5.77 -23.53
C GLY A 267 -16.30 -6.60 -22.31
N GLY A 268 -15.77 -5.97 -21.26
CA GLY A 268 -15.31 -6.67 -20.06
C GLY A 268 -14.08 -7.56 -20.29
N HIS A 269 -13.85 -8.48 -19.36
CA HIS A 269 -12.82 -9.52 -19.43
C HIS A 269 -13.27 -10.75 -18.63
N VAL A 270 -12.93 -11.96 -19.10
CA VAL A 270 -13.35 -13.24 -18.50
C VAL A 270 -14.85 -13.27 -18.20
N GLY A 271 -15.68 -12.80 -19.14
CA GLY A 271 -17.15 -12.82 -19.02
C GLY A 271 -17.75 -11.83 -17.99
N ALA A 272 -16.97 -10.93 -17.40
CA ALA A 272 -17.46 -9.95 -16.44
C ALA A 272 -16.92 -8.53 -16.71
N ARG A 273 -17.49 -7.54 -16.02
CA ARG A 273 -16.96 -6.16 -16.02
C ARG A 273 -15.50 -6.18 -15.58
N ALA A 274 -14.66 -5.39 -16.25
CA ALA A 274 -13.25 -5.29 -15.93
C ALA A 274 -12.80 -3.85 -16.09
N PHE A 275 -11.62 -3.54 -15.57
CA PHE A 275 -11.00 -2.23 -15.73
C PHE A 275 -9.66 -2.35 -16.43
N GLN A 276 -9.36 -1.40 -17.30
CA GLN A 276 -8.06 -1.29 -17.99
C GLN A 276 -7.50 0.12 -17.90
N THR A 277 -6.19 0.25 -18.00
CA THR A 277 -5.55 1.55 -18.19
C THR A 277 -5.62 1.97 -19.67
N LYS A 278 -5.42 3.26 -19.94
CA LYS A 278 -5.32 3.81 -21.31
C LYS A 278 -3.89 4.07 -21.76
N ILE A 279 -2.95 4.03 -20.83
CA ILE A 279 -1.54 4.28 -21.08
C ILE A 279 -0.76 2.98 -20.92
N THR A 280 0.38 2.90 -21.56
CA THR A 280 1.29 1.77 -21.38
C THR A 280 1.75 1.67 -19.93
N GLN A 281 1.79 0.45 -19.41
CA GLN A 281 2.18 0.14 -18.04
C GLN A 281 3.64 -0.27 -17.96
N VAL A 282 4.27 0.12 -16.85
CA VAL A 282 5.59 -0.37 -16.47
C VAL A 282 5.40 -1.59 -15.59
N VAL A 283 6.10 -2.67 -15.92
CA VAL A 283 6.05 -3.92 -15.18
C VAL A 283 7.45 -4.37 -14.80
N GLU A 284 7.54 -5.16 -13.75
CA GLU A 284 8.73 -5.91 -13.38
C GLU A 284 8.58 -7.33 -13.91
N ARG A 285 9.68 -7.92 -14.42
CA ARG A 285 9.73 -9.28 -14.96
C ARG A 285 10.69 -10.15 -14.16
N ASP A 286 10.30 -11.41 -14.00
CA ASP A 286 11.09 -12.50 -13.40
C ASP A 286 12.01 -13.07 -14.50
N THR A 287 13.13 -12.39 -14.75
CA THR A 287 14.00 -12.66 -15.89
C THR A 287 15.03 -13.76 -15.63
N ASP A 288 15.26 -14.12 -14.36
CA ASP A 288 16.04 -15.32 -14.00
C ASP A 288 15.15 -16.57 -13.79
N GLY A 289 13.84 -16.37 -13.73
CA GLY A 289 12.82 -17.40 -13.66
C GLY A 289 12.74 -18.11 -12.32
N ASP A 290 13.28 -17.54 -11.24
CA ASP A 290 13.23 -18.14 -9.90
C ASP A 290 11.85 -18.10 -9.24
N GLY A 291 10.88 -17.50 -9.92
CA GLY A 291 9.52 -17.36 -9.47
C GLY A 291 9.33 -16.21 -8.49
N ARG A 292 10.28 -15.29 -8.41
CA ARG A 292 10.23 -14.05 -7.63
C ARG A 292 10.61 -12.88 -8.52
N PHE A 293 10.37 -11.70 -7.98
CA PHE A 293 10.61 -10.44 -8.67
C PHE A 293 11.49 -9.60 -7.75
N THR A 294 12.79 -9.62 -8.03
CA THR A 294 13.81 -9.09 -7.13
C THR A 294 14.74 -8.15 -7.89
N THR A 295 15.60 -7.45 -7.16
CA THR A 295 16.65 -6.64 -7.79
C THR A 295 17.76 -7.48 -8.43
N ALA A 296 17.78 -8.81 -8.22
CA ALA A 296 18.74 -9.70 -8.86
C ALA A 296 18.39 -9.99 -10.32
N ASP A 297 17.11 -9.83 -10.69
CA ASP A 297 16.63 -10.04 -12.05
C ASP A 297 17.30 -9.08 -13.06
N PRO A 298 18.08 -9.59 -14.02
CA PRO A 298 18.73 -8.77 -15.04
C PRO A 298 17.70 -8.10 -15.94
N SER A 299 17.85 -6.79 -16.17
CA SER A 299 16.96 -6.02 -17.06
C SER A 299 15.47 -6.10 -16.69
N ARG A 300 15.11 -6.42 -15.44
CA ARG A 300 13.73 -6.71 -14.97
C ARG A 300 12.66 -5.67 -15.28
N ILE A 301 13.01 -4.41 -15.49
CA ILE A 301 12.03 -3.34 -15.70
C ILE A 301 11.66 -3.29 -17.17
N ASP A 302 10.43 -3.69 -17.47
CA ASP A 302 9.82 -3.51 -18.78
C ASP A 302 8.96 -2.24 -18.79
N PRO A 303 9.42 -1.16 -19.46
CA PRO A 303 8.69 0.09 -19.50
C PRO A 303 7.54 0.11 -20.50
N ARG A 304 7.42 -0.88 -21.41
CA ARG A 304 6.57 -0.75 -22.59
C ARG A 304 5.80 -1.99 -23.04
N LYS A 305 6.39 -3.19 -22.99
CA LYS A 305 5.82 -4.34 -23.70
C LYS A 305 4.57 -4.90 -23.03
N ALA A 306 4.35 -4.64 -21.74
CA ALA A 306 3.07 -4.92 -21.09
C ALA A 306 1.88 -4.14 -21.69
N GLY A 307 2.11 -3.02 -22.39
CA GLY A 307 1.03 -2.25 -23.00
C GLY A 307 -0.05 -1.87 -21.97
N THR A 308 -1.32 -2.15 -22.29
CA THR A 308 -2.49 -1.88 -21.43
C THR A 308 -3.12 -3.17 -20.85
N SER A 309 -2.41 -4.31 -20.91
CA SER A 309 -2.99 -5.64 -20.64
C SER A 309 -3.16 -5.98 -19.15
N MET A 310 -2.64 -5.15 -18.24
CA MET A 310 -2.74 -5.39 -16.79
C MET A 310 -4.10 -4.92 -16.26
N PHE A 311 -5.12 -5.76 -16.38
CA PHE A 311 -6.50 -5.44 -16.02
C PHE A 311 -6.80 -5.63 -14.53
N ILE A 312 -7.90 -5.03 -14.05
CA ILE A 312 -8.58 -5.46 -12.82
C ILE A 312 -9.82 -6.26 -13.22
N HIS A 313 -9.90 -7.54 -12.85
CA HIS A 313 -11.00 -8.44 -13.23
C HIS A 313 -11.24 -9.57 -12.23
N GLN A 314 -12.23 -10.43 -12.50
CA GLN A 314 -12.46 -11.63 -11.71
C GLN A 314 -11.45 -12.73 -12.02
N GLY A 315 -10.98 -13.44 -11.00
CA GLY A 315 -10.31 -14.74 -11.16
C GLY A 315 -11.19 -15.90 -10.69
N GLY A 316 -10.58 -17.03 -10.33
CA GLY A 316 -11.28 -18.18 -9.77
C GLY A 316 -11.92 -17.92 -8.41
N LYS A 317 -12.60 -18.92 -7.86
CA LYS A 317 -13.31 -18.80 -6.57
C LYS A 317 -12.32 -19.04 -5.43
N ASP A 318 -12.36 -18.25 -4.36
CA ASP A 318 -11.53 -18.46 -3.16
C ASP A 318 -12.18 -19.38 -2.11
N SER A 319 -13.24 -20.09 -2.49
CA SER A 319 -13.93 -21.07 -1.63
C SER A 319 -13.35 -22.48 -1.75
N VAL A 320 -12.24 -22.64 -2.48
CA VAL A 320 -11.49 -23.90 -2.64
C VAL A 320 -10.11 -23.75 -1.99
N LEU A 321 -9.47 -24.87 -1.68
CA LEU A 321 -8.19 -24.89 -0.96
C LEU A 321 -7.08 -24.14 -1.72
N GLU A 322 -6.99 -24.38 -3.02
CA GLU A 322 -6.00 -23.78 -3.92
C GLU A 322 -6.77 -23.10 -5.06
N PRO A 323 -7.03 -21.79 -4.94
CA PRO A 323 -7.82 -21.09 -5.93
C PRO A 323 -6.96 -20.63 -7.10
N ASP A 324 -7.38 -20.98 -8.32
CA ASP A 324 -6.74 -20.44 -9.52
C ASP A 324 -7.08 -18.96 -9.73
N THR A 325 -6.06 -18.12 -9.65
CA THR A 325 -6.23 -16.66 -9.72
C THR A 325 -6.46 -16.16 -11.14
N TRP A 326 -6.15 -16.98 -12.16
CA TRP A 326 -6.14 -16.60 -13.58
C TRP A 326 -5.35 -15.34 -13.89
N SER A 327 -4.32 -15.04 -13.10
CA SER A 327 -3.49 -13.86 -13.27
C SER A 327 -2.23 -14.17 -14.07
N ALA A 328 -2.12 -13.58 -15.27
CA ALA A 328 -0.85 -13.45 -16.00
C ALA A 328 -0.15 -12.09 -15.72
N GLY A 329 -0.46 -11.46 -14.59
CA GLY A 329 0.02 -10.12 -14.20
C GLY A 329 -1.12 -9.12 -13.97
N CYS A 330 -2.36 -9.55 -14.16
CA CYS A 330 -3.58 -8.79 -13.85
C CYS A 330 -3.82 -8.70 -12.33
N GLN A 331 -4.76 -7.84 -11.94
CA GLN A 331 -5.18 -7.68 -10.56
C GLN A 331 -6.51 -8.41 -10.40
N THR A 332 -6.47 -9.63 -9.87
CA THR A 332 -7.65 -10.51 -9.89
C THR A 332 -8.31 -10.60 -8.53
N ILE A 333 -9.64 -10.53 -8.52
CA ILE A 333 -10.46 -10.64 -7.31
C ILE A 333 -11.27 -11.93 -7.43
N PRO A 334 -11.48 -12.70 -6.35
CA PRO A 334 -12.21 -13.96 -6.44
C PRO A 334 -13.61 -13.79 -7.03
N SER A 335 -14.00 -14.66 -7.97
CA SER A 335 -15.29 -14.54 -8.69
C SER A 335 -16.51 -14.57 -7.76
N ASN A 336 -16.47 -15.36 -6.69
CA ASN A 336 -17.52 -15.42 -5.66
C ASN A 336 -17.63 -14.12 -4.81
N ARG A 337 -16.65 -13.23 -4.88
CA ARG A 337 -16.65 -11.91 -4.23
C ARG A 337 -16.80 -10.76 -5.22
N PHE A 338 -16.57 -11.00 -6.50
CA PHE A 338 -16.45 -9.96 -7.52
C PHE A 338 -17.72 -9.13 -7.70
N LYS A 339 -18.90 -9.75 -7.58
CA LYS A 339 -20.18 -9.02 -7.61
C LYS A 339 -20.27 -7.99 -6.48
N ALA A 340 -19.83 -8.34 -5.26
CA ALA A 340 -19.81 -7.42 -4.14
C ALA A 340 -18.78 -6.30 -4.35
N PHE A 341 -17.60 -6.64 -4.88
CA PHE A 341 -16.60 -5.65 -5.28
C PHE A 341 -17.16 -4.62 -6.27
N LEU A 342 -17.80 -5.09 -7.35
CA LEU A 342 -18.42 -4.20 -8.35
C LEU A 342 -19.56 -3.36 -7.76
N ALA A 343 -20.31 -3.89 -6.79
CA ALA A 343 -21.34 -3.13 -6.09
C ALA A 343 -20.73 -2.01 -5.21
N THR A 344 -19.62 -2.29 -4.52
CA THR A 344 -18.89 -1.30 -3.73
C THR A 344 -18.24 -0.23 -4.62
N VAL A 345 -17.67 -0.62 -5.77
CA VAL A 345 -17.06 0.32 -6.72
C VAL A 345 -18.13 1.15 -7.44
N GLY A 346 -19.27 0.53 -7.78
CA GLY A 346 -20.33 1.15 -8.56
C GLY A 346 -19.99 1.26 -10.06
N LYS A 347 -20.34 2.41 -10.65
CA LYS A 347 -20.13 2.73 -12.08
C LYS A 347 -19.39 4.07 -12.25
N PRO A 348 -18.17 4.22 -11.70
CA PRO A 348 -17.41 5.44 -11.91
C PRO A 348 -16.91 5.48 -13.37
N SER A 349 -16.81 6.67 -13.95
CA SER A 349 -16.26 6.85 -15.31
C SER A 349 -14.77 6.46 -15.39
N SER A 350 -14.07 6.57 -14.27
CA SER A 350 -12.70 6.10 -14.07
C SER A 350 -12.41 5.98 -12.57
N LEU A 351 -11.31 5.33 -12.19
CA LEU A 351 -10.88 5.24 -10.80
C LEU A 351 -9.36 5.25 -10.70
N PHE A 352 -8.84 5.70 -9.57
CA PHE A 352 -7.42 5.52 -9.25
C PHE A 352 -7.19 4.26 -8.44
N TYR A 353 -6.17 3.52 -8.82
CA TYR A 353 -5.65 2.34 -8.13
C TYR A 353 -4.24 2.62 -7.64
N VAL A 354 -4.03 2.55 -6.33
CA VAL A 354 -2.72 2.70 -5.71
C VAL A 354 -2.26 1.33 -5.24
N LEU A 355 -1.14 0.87 -5.77
CA LEU A 355 -0.53 -0.40 -5.43
C LEU A 355 0.72 -0.13 -4.60
N VAL A 356 0.79 -0.72 -3.41
CA VAL A 356 1.91 -0.54 -2.47
C VAL A 356 2.44 -1.91 -2.10
N ASN A 357 3.76 -2.10 -2.20
CA ASN A 357 4.41 -3.29 -1.65
C ASN A 357 4.42 -3.17 -0.12
N ALA A 358 3.82 -4.15 0.55
CA ALA A 358 3.68 -4.18 2.00
C ALA A 358 4.99 -4.61 2.69
N ALA A 359 5.12 -4.28 3.98
CA ALA A 359 6.12 -4.92 4.84
C ALA A 359 5.66 -6.36 5.12
N ARG A 360 6.56 -7.32 4.88
CA ARG A 360 6.48 -8.64 5.48
C ARG A 360 7.50 -8.72 6.61
#